data_AF-A0A6B3IGC8-F1
#
_entry.id   AF-A0A6B3IGC8-F1
#
_cell.length_a   1.000
_cell.length_b   1.000
_cell.length_c   1.000
_cell.angle_alpha   90.00
_cell.angle_beta   90.00
_cell.angle_gamma   90.00
#
_symmetry.space_group_name_H-M   'P 1'
#
loop_
_entity.id
_entity.type
_entity.pdbx_description
1 polymer ?
#
loop_
_entity_poly.entity_id
_entity_poly.type
_entity_poly.pdbx_seq_one_letter_code
_entity_poly.pdbx_strand_id
1 'polypeptide(L)'
;AALGAELGGAPQATVAELDRAGRHLGVAFQAVDDLLGIWGDPALTGKPVHNDLRQRKKTYPVLAALAGAGPARRELAALLDSDKPLEGATAAHA
;
A
#
# COMPACT_ATOMS: atom_id res chain seq x y z
N ALA A 1 13.37 -1.68 -16.87
CA ALA A 1 14.85 -1.71 -16.91
C ALA A 1 15.38 -3.05 -17.38
N ALA A 2 15.15 -4.16 -16.66
CA ALA A 2 15.64 -5.50 -17.04
C ALA A 2 15.25 -5.93 -18.47
N LEU A 3 13.98 -5.77 -18.86
CA LEU A 3 13.52 -6.04 -20.24
C LEU A 3 14.30 -5.23 -21.29
N GLY A 4 14.63 -3.97 -20.98
CA GLY A 4 15.42 -3.13 -21.88
C GLY A 4 16.87 -3.59 -22.00
N ALA A 5 17.46 -4.08 -20.90
CA ALA A 5 18.80 -4.65 -20.90
C ALA A 5 18.86 -5.97 -21.68
N GLU A 6 17.84 -6.83 -21.53
CA GLU A 6 17.69 -8.07 -22.29
C GLU A 6 17.61 -7.80 -23.81
N LEU A 7 16.69 -6.92 -24.21
CA LEU A 7 16.52 -6.54 -25.62
C LEU A 7 17.75 -5.81 -26.20
N GLY A 8 18.53 -5.16 -25.33
CA GLY A 8 19.78 -4.49 -25.68
C GLY A 8 21.00 -5.42 -25.73
N GLY A 9 20.85 -6.73 -25.47
CA GLY A 9 21.94 -7.70 -25.49
C GLY A 9 22.92 -7.56 -24.32
N ALA A 10 22.48 -7.04 -23.18
CA ALA A 10 23.31 -6.93 -21.98
C ALA A 10 23.67 -8.33 -21.43
N PRO A 11 24.77 -8.46 -20.68
CA PRO A 11 25.10 -9.71 -19.99
C PRO A 11 23.97 -10.13 -19.03
N GLN A 12 23.70 -11.44 -18.96
CA GLN A 12 22.63 -12.01 -18.14
C GLN A 12 22.75 -11.62 -16.66
N ALA A 13 23.98 -11.49 -16.14
CA ALA A 13 24.22 -10.99 -14.79
C ALA A 13 23.69 -9.55 -14.59
N THR A 14 23.88 -8.67 -15.57
CA THR A 14 23.34 -7.30 -15.54
C THR A 14 21.82 -7.30 -15.57
N VAL A 15 21.21 -8.14 -16.40
CA VAL A 15 19.74 -8.28 -16.46
C VAL A 15 19.19 -8.73 -15.11
N ALA A 16 19.83 -9.72 -14.47
CA ALA A 16 19.45 -10.24 -13.16
C ALA A 16 19.55 -9.18 -12.05
N GLU A 17 20.63 -8.38 -12.03
CA GLU A 17 20.77 -7.29 -11.05
C GLU A 17 19.73 -6.19 -11.24
N LEU A 18 19.43 -5.81 -12.49
CA LEU A 18 18.38 -4.82 -12.79
C LEU A 18 16.98 -5.31 -12.43
N ASP A 19 16.73 -6.60 -12.63
CA ASP A 19 15.48 -7.26 -12.25
C ASP A 19 15.31 -7.30 -10.72
N ARG A 20 16.37 -7.65 -9.99
CA ARG A 20 16.40 -7.59 -8.52
C ARG A 20 16.20 -6.17 -8.00
N ALA A 21 16.91 -5.19 -8.56
CA ALA A 21 16.75 -3.78 -8.20
C ALA A 21 15.32 -3.29 -8.48
N GLY A 22 14.75 -3.64 -9.63
CA GLY A 22 13.38 -3.30 -10.01
C GLY A 22 12.34 -3.86 -9.04
N ARG A 23 12.50 -5.11 -8.60
CA ARG A 23 11.62 -5.71 -7.57
C ARG A 23 11.68 -4.95 -6.24
N HIS A 24 12.89 -4.66 -5.75
CA HIS A 24 13.03 -3.93 -4.49
C HIS A 24 12.43 -2.52 -4.57
N LEU A 25 12.67 -1.82 -5.69
CA LEU A 25 12.08 -0.52 -5.93
C LEU A 25 10.55 -0.60 -5.98
N GLY A 26 9.99 -1.59 -6.68
CA GLY A 26 8.54 -1.78 -6.77
C GLY A 26 7.89 -2.02 -5.40
N VAL A 27 8.50 -2.85 -4.55
CA VAL A 27 8.02 -3.08 -3.18
C VAL A 27 8.10 -1.80 -2.35
N ALA A 28 9.21 -1.07 -2.41
CA ALA A 28 9.37 0.19 -1.70
C ALA A 28 8.34 1.24 -2.16
N PHE A 29 8.10 1.34 -3.46
CA PHE A 29 7.11 2.24 -4.03
C PHE A 29 5.70 1.90 -3.55
N GLN A 30 5.31 0.62 -3.57
CA GLN A 30 3.98 0.22 -3.09
C GLN A 30 3.80 0.48 -1.60
N ALA A 31 4.84 0.27 -0.78
CA ALA A 31 4.77 0.60 0.64
C ALA A 31 4.53 2.09 0.88
N VAL A 32 5.16 2.96 0.09
CA VAL A 32 4.92 4.42 0.16
C VAL A 32 3.52 4.78 -0.35
N ASP A 33 3.08 4.19 -1.47
CA ASP A 33 1.73 4.42 -2.02
C ASP A 33 0.63 4.02 -1.03
N ASP A 34 0.78 2.87 -0.36
CA ASP A 34 -0.12 2.39 0.68
C ASP A 34 -0.22 3.36 1.88
N LEU A 35 0.91 3.95 2.29
CA LEU A 35 0.94 4.96 3.36
C LEU A 35 0.23 6.25 2.91
N LEU A 36 0.52 6.72 1.69
CA LEU A 36 -0.10 7.93 1.14
C LEU A 36 -1.58 7.75 0.85
N GLY A 37 -2.03 6.54 0.51
CA GLY A 37 -3.44 6.20 0.30
C GLY A 37 -4.29 6.29 1.57
N ILE A 38 -3.67 6.17 2.75
CA ILE A 38 -4.35 6.34 4.04
C ILE A 38 -4.11 7.72 4.64
N TRP A 39 -2.86 8.17 4.72
CA TRP A 39 -2.46 9.36 5.48
C TRP A 39 -1.88 10.49 4.64
N GLY A 40 -1.82 10.33 3.31
CA GLY A 40 -1.27 11.34 2.42
C GLY A 40 -2.08 12.64 2.43
N ASP A 41 -1.38 13.76 2.28
CA ASP A 41 -1.99 15.07 2.13
C ASP A 41 -2.80 15.12 0.81
N PRO A 42 -4.10 15.44 0.84
CA PRO A 42 -4.91 15.61 -0.36
C PRO A 42 -4.35 16.63 -1.36
N ALA A 43 -3.65 17.67 -0.90
CA ALA A 43 -3.03 18.68 -1.77
C ALA A 43 -1.88 18.09 -2.60
N LEU A 44 -1.22 17.05 -2.12
CA LEU A 44 -0.11 16.37 -2.81
C LEU A 44 -0.57 15.14 -3.59
N THR A 45 -1.52 14.38 -3.03
CA THR A 45 -1.99 13.11 -3.61
C THR A 45 -3.12 13.29 -4.63
N GLY A 46 -3.84 14.41 -4.59
CA GLY A 46 -5.03 14.64 -5.40
C GLY A 46 -6.23 13.76 -5.02
N LYS A 47 -6.14 13.03 -3.90
CA LYS A 47 -7.18 12.11 -3.40
C LYS A 47 -7.61 12.51 -1.98
N PRO A 48 -8.84 12.17 -1.54
CA PRO A 48 -9.23 12.37 -0.16
C PRO A 48 -8.31 11.62 0.81
N VAL A 49 -8.10 12.17 2.01
CA VAL A 49 -7.42 11.43 3.08
C VAL A 49 -8.24 10.19 3.47
N HIS A 50 -7.56 9.13 3.86
CA HIS A 50 -8.12 7.82 4.19
C HIS A 50 -8.84 7.14 3.01
N ASN A 51 -8.50 7.50 1.77
CA ASN A 51 -9.15 6.95 0.58
C ASN A 51 -9.07 5.42 0.54
N ASP A 52 -7.96 4.83 0.93
CA ASP A 52 -7.80 3.38 0.89
C ASP A 52 -8.61 2.65 1.95
N LEU A 53 -8.85 3.27 3.11
CA LEU A 53 -9.78 2.77 4.13
C LEU A 53 -11.24 2.86 3.65
N ARG A 54 -11.63 3.98 3.02
CA ARG A 54 -12.96 4.14 2.39
C ARG A 54 -13.24 3.04 1.36
N GLN A 55 -12.22 2.69 0.58
CA GLN A 55 -12.27 1.65 -0.45
C GLN A 55 -12.03 0.23 0.10
N ARG A 56 -11.83 0.07 1.42
CA ARG A 56 -11.53 -1.21 2.08
C ARG A 56 -10.38 -1.98 1.42
N LYS A 57 -9.35 -1.26 0.97
CA LYS A 57 -8.17 -1.89 0.38
C LYS A 57 -7.36 -2.62 1.44
N LYS A 58 -6.80 -3.76 1.04
CA LYS A 58 -5.89 -4.56 1.88
C LYS A 58 -4.46 -4.04 1.79
N THR A 59 -4.26 -2.75 2.07
CA THR A 59 -2.92 -2.12 2.06
C THR A 59 -2.06 -2.69 3.18
N TYR A 60 -0.74 -2.55 3.07
CA TYR A 60 0.23 -3.07 4.02
C TYR A 60 -0.05 -2.64 5.48
N PRO A 61 -0.34 -1.35 5.79
CA PRO A 61 -0.65 -0.95 7.17
C PRO A 61 -1.90 -1.62 7.74
N VAL A 62 -2.94 -1.83 6.92
CA VAL A 62 -4.17 -2.53 7.33
C VAL A 62 -3.87 -3.99 7.64
N LEU A 63 -3.12 -4.67 6.76
CA LEU A 63 -2.73 -6.07 6.98
C LEU A 63 -1.84 -6.22 8.22
N ALA A 64 -0.91 -5.29 8.43
CA ALA A 64 -0.05 -5.29 9.61
C ALA A 64 -0.86 -5.10 10.90
N ALA A 65 -1.84 -4.19 10.92
CA ALA A 65 -2.73 -3.98 12.05
C ALA A 65 -3.61 -5.23 12.31
N LEU A 66 -4.12 -5.87 11.25
CA LEU A 66 -4.94 -7.08 11.36
C LEU A 66 -4.17 -8.32 11.82
N ALA A 67 -2.87 -8.38 11.53
CA ALA A 67 -1.95 -9.43 11.98
C ALA A 67 -1.53 -9.26 13.46
N GLY A 68 -1.77 -8.08 14.05
CA GLY A 68 -1.54 -7.82 15.46
C GLY A 68 -2.53 -8.52 16.39
N ALA A 69 -2.48 -8.17 17.67
CA ALA A 69 -3.36 -8.70 18.70
C ALA A 69 -4.00 -7.57 19.52
N GLY A 70 -5.05 -7.91 20.27
CA GLY A 70 -5.70 -6.99 21.21
C GLY A 70 -6.96 -6.29 20.68
N PRO A 71 -7.49 -5.33 21.45
CA PRO A 71 -8.77 -4.67 21.16
C PRO A 71 -8.77 -3.91 19.82
N ALA A 72 -7.72 -3.13 19.53
CA ALA A 72 -7.63 -2.34 18.31
C ALA A 72 -7.74 -3.19 17.03
N ARG A 73 -7.09 -4.36 17.01
CA ARG A 73 -7.19 -5.30 15.89
C ARG A 73 -8.63 -5.82 15.69
N ARG A 74 -9.34 -6.13 16.77
CA ARG A 74 -10.74 -6.58 16.70
C ARG A 74 -11.68 -5.47 16.25
N GLU A 75 -11.43 -4.26 16.71
CA GLU A 75 -12.18 -3.08 16.34
C GLU A 75 -12.00 -2.76 14.85
N LEU A 76 -10.75 -2.72 14.35
CA LEU A 76 -10.47 -2.53 12.94
C LEU A 76 -11.14 -3.61 12.07
N ALA A 77 -11.06 -4.88 12.49
CA ALA A 77 -11.75 -5.96 11.76
C ALA A 77 -13.28 -5.73 11.70
N ALA A 78 -13.90 -5.38 12.82
CA ALA A 78 -15.34 -5.09 12.87
C ALA A 78 -15.73 -3.86 12.01
N LEU A 79 -14.88 -2.83 11.96
CA LEU A 79 -15.09 -1.65 11.11
C LEU A 79 -15.01 -2.01 9.62
N LEU A 80 -14.06 -2.85 9.23
CA LEU A 80 -13.89 -3.30 7.84
C LEU A 80 -15.00 -4.25 7.38
N ASP A 81 -15.48 -5.13 8.26
CA ASP A 81 -16.55 -6.10 8.01
C ASP A 81 -17.96 -5.47 8.06
N SER A 82 -18.10 -4.27 8.62
CA SER A 82 -19.37 -3.55 8.70
C SER A 82 -19.84 -3.02 7.34
N ASP A 83 -21.14 -3.10 7.05
CA ASP A 83 -21.75 -2.51 5.84
C ASP A 83 -21.78 -0.97 5.85
N LYS A 84 -21.58 -0.35 7.01
CA LYS A 84 -21.53 1.12 7.12
C LYS A 84 -20.32 1.68 6.36
N PRO A 85 -20.46 2.81 5.64
CA PRO A 85 -19.33 3.48 5.02
C PRO A 85 -18.26 3.88 6.04
N LEU A 86 -16.99 3.64 5.70
CA LEU A 86 -15.83 4.14 6.46
C LEU A 86 -15.49 5.52 5.93
N GLU A 87 -16.05 6.58 6.52
CA GLU A 87 -15.91 7.95 6.05
C GLU A 87 -15.79 8.95 7.20
N GLY A 88 -15.18 10.11 6.94
CA GLY A 88 -15.07 11.18 7.93
C GLY A 88 -14.41 10.69 9.22
N ALA A 89 -15.12 10.80 10.34
CA ALA A 89 -14.62 10.38 11.65
C ALA A 89 -14.38 8.87 11.75
N THR A 90 -15.16 8.02 11.08
CA THR A 90 -14.93 6.56 11.17
C THR A 90 -13.68 6.15 10.41
N ALA A 91 -13.40 6.78 9.26
CA ALA A 91 -12.15 6.58 8.53
C ALA A 91 -10.92 7.17 9.22
N ALA A 92 -11.10 8.24 10.02
CA ALA A 92 -10.01 8.83 10.80
C ALA A 92 -9.69 8.05 12.09
N HIS A 93 -10.68 7.33 12.63
CA HIS A 93 -10.54 6.47 13.81
C HIS A 93 -9.96 5.09 13.48
N ALA A 94 -10.31 4.54 12.31
CA ALA A 94 -9.83 3.26 11.79
C ALA A 94 -8.32 3.28 11.47
#